data_AF-A0A1B8CWL4-F1
#
_entry.id   AF-A0A1B8CWL4-F1
#
_cell.length_a   1.000
_cell.length_b   1.000
_cell.length_c   1.000
_cell.angle_alpha   90.00
_cell.angle_beta   90.00
_cell.angle_gamma   90.00
#
_symmetry.space_group_name_H-M   'P 1'
#
loop_
_entity.id
_entity.type
_entity.pdbx_description
1 polymer ?
#
loop_
_entity_poly.entity_id
_entity_poly.type
_entity_poly.pdbx_seq_one_letter_code
_entity_poly.pdbx_strand_id
1 'polypeptide(L)'
;MAPYTFAFSPVLLRTHRFGCPPGASCRARHVDAPTGSNYNNLVCKHWLRGLSTTAEHCEFLHEYNLRRMPECSFFARNGYCSNGEECLYLHVDPESRLPACGWYDRGFCPLGPRCARRHVRRDLCRFYLAGFCPEGKKCPEGAHARWKAEGDLEELKVRVVRDPAEVEEEI
;
A
#
# COMPACT_ATOMS: atom_id res chain seq x y z
N MET A 1 40.84 16.06 22.42
CA MET A 1 39.50 16.46 21.95
C MET A 1 38.48 15.92 22.95
N ALA A 2 37.84 16.77 23.75
CA ALA A 2 36.84 16.36 24.72
C ALA A 2 35.46 16.24 24.03
N PRO A 3 34.68 15.17 24.26
CA PRO A 3 33.35 15.04 23.67
C PRO A 3 32.38 16.00 24.36
N TYR A 4 31.74 16.85 23.57
CA TYR A 4 30.65 17.71 24.03
C TYR A 4 29.44 16.84 24.40
N THR A 5 29.05 16.87 25.68
CA THR A 5 27.81 16.25 26.14
C THR A 5 26.74 17.34 26.26
N PHE A 6 25.72 17.25 25.41
CA PHE A 6 24.55 18.13 25.49
C PHE A 6 23.66 17.62 26.63
N ALA A 7 23.60 18.34 27.75
CA ALA A 7 22.64 18.10 28.82
C ALA A 7 21.47 19.08 28.68
N PHE A 8 20.25 18.58 28.51
CA PHE A 8 19.04 19.40 28.51
C PHE A 8 18.85 20.07 29.88
N SER A 9 18.43 21.34 29.89
CA SER A 9 18.08 22.07 31.13
C SER A 9 17.04 21.29 31.96
N PRO A 10 17.07 21.36 33.30
CA PRO A 10 16.04 20.77 34.15
C PRO A 10 14.61 21.25 33.82
N VAL A 11 14.47 22.41 33.18
CA VAL A 11 13.18 22.90 32.63
C VAL A 11 12.74 22.03 31.46
N LEU A 12 13.64 21.74 30.52
CA LEU A 12 13.37 20.88 29.36
C LEU A 12 13.11 19.44 29.82
N LEU A 13 13.83 18.90 30.80
CA LEU A 13 13.55 17.57 31.37
C LEU A 13 12.17 17.47 32.04
N ARG A 14 11.64 18.60 32.57
CA ARG A 14 10.34 18.67 33.25
C ARG A 14 9.17 18.80 32.27
N THR A 15 9.41 19.36 31.09
CA THR A 15 8.38 19.54 30.03
C THR A 15 8.46 18.51 28.91
N HIS A 16 9.56 17.77 28.77
CA HIS A 16 9.71 16.69 27.79
C HIS A 16 9.33 15.30 28.33
N ARG A 17 8.36 15.23 29.25
CA ARG A 17 7.59 14.00 29.44
C ARG A 17 6.50 13.99 28.38
N PHE A 18 6.60 13.02 27.47
CA PHE A 18 5.55 12.70 26.51
C PHE A 18 4.24 12.41 27.26
N GLY A 19 3.36 13.41 27.37
CA GLY A 19 2.05 13.26 28.00
C GLY A 19 1.68 14.40 28.94
N CYS A 20 0.46 14.93 28.78
CA CYS A 20 -0.09 15.97 29.63
C CYS A 20 -0.39 15.38 31.03
N PRO A 21 0.00 16.03 32.14
CA PRO A 21 -0.20 15.52 33.50
C PRO A 21 -1.64 15.13 33.88
N PRO A 22 -2.71 15.82 33.43
CA PRO A 22 -4.09 15.35 33.61
C PRO A 22 -4.51 14.19 32.70
N GLY A 23 -3.68 13.77 31.73
CA GLY A 23 -4.01 12.68 30.81
C GLY A 23 -5.36 12.88 30.12
N ALA A 24 -6.21 11.85 30.16
CA ALA A 24 -7.58 11.86 29.61
C ALA A 24 -8.55 12.84 30.30
N SER A 25 -8.18 13.43 31.44
CA SER A 25 -8.97 14.45 32.16
C SER A 25 -8.64 15.88 31.70
N CYS A 26 -7.75 16.04 30.73
CA CYS A 26 -7.38 17.36 30.26
C CYS A 26 -8.52 18.02 29.47
N ARG A 27 -8.86 19.26 29.84
CA ARG A 27 -9.80 20.11 29.08
C ARG A 27 -9.35 20.40 27.65
N ALA A 28 -8.05 20.30 27.37
CA ALA A 28 -7.49 20.48 26.05
C ALA A 28 -7.55 19.15 25.30
N ARG A 29 -8.05 19.18 24.07
CA ARG A 29 -8.18 18.00 23.23
C ARG A 29 -6.80 17.44 22.88
N HIS A 30 -6.52 16.21 23.29
CA HIS A 30 -5.30 15.51 22.92
C HIS A 30 -5.60 14.51 21.81
N VAL A 31 -4.71 14.43 20.82
CA VAL A 31 -4.69 13.28 19.90
C VAL A 31 -3.90 12.22 20.64
N ASP A 32 -4.59 11.24 21.23
CA ASP A 32 -3.90 10.15 21.93
C ASP A 32 -2.96 9.42 20.96
N ALA A 33 -1.78 9.05 21.47
CA ALA A 33 -0.85 8.24 20.71
C ALA A 33 -1.55 6.94 20.28
N PRO A 34 -1.42 6.50 19.02
CA PRO A 34 -2.26 5.46 18.44
C PRO A 34 -2.14 4.15 19.24
N THR A 35 -3.20 3.81 19.97
CA THR A 35 -3.35 2.56 20.69
C THR A 35 -3.51 1.43 19.68
N GLY A 36 -2.40 0.83 19.21
CA GLY A 36 -2.30 -0.51 18.63
C GLY A 36 -3.22 -0.92 17.46
N SER A 37 -4.04 -0.03 16.91
CA SER A 37 -5.01 -0.29 15.85
C SER A 37 -4.37 -0.04 14.48
N ASN A 38 -4.37 -1.06 13.61
CA ASN A 38 -3.87 -0.96 12.23
C ASN A 38 -4.67 0.01 11.35
N TYR A 39 -5.88 0.40 11.79
CA TYR A 39 -6.82 1.25 11.04
C TYR A 39 -6.55 2.76 11.23
N ASN A 40 -5.68 3.12 12.18
CA ASN A 40 -5.27 4.50 12.49
C ASN A 40 -4.45 5.17 11.35
N ASN A 41 -4.33 4.51 10.20
CA ASN A 41 -3.55 4.98 9.07
C ASN A 41 -4.38 5.50 7.91
N LEU A 42 -5.70 5.36 7.93
CA LEU A 42 -6.57 5.88 6.87
C LEU A 42 -7.44 7.02 7.38
N VAL A 43 -7.62 8.04 6.54
CA VAL A 43 -8.50 9.18 6.81
C VAL A 43 -9.96 8.71 6.84
N CYS A 44 -10.69 9.14 7.87
CA CYS A 44 -12.10 8.81 8.02
C CYS A 44 -12.96 9.47 6.93
N LYS A 45 -13.68 8.65 6.14
CA LYS A 45 -14.61 9.11 5.10
C LYS A 45 -15.78 9.93 5.66
N HIS A 46 -16.26 9.60 6.87
CA HIS A 46 -17.39 10.30 7.48
C HIS A 46 -16.99 11.68 8.03
N TRP A 47 -15.79 11.77 8.60
CA TRP A 47 -15.22 13.03 9.10
C TRP A 47 -15.01 14.06 7.98
N LEU A 48 -14.48 13.63 6.83
CA LEU A 48 -14.34 14.50 5.64
C LEU A 48 -15.66 15.13 5.18
N ARG A 49 -16.79 14.51 5.51
CA ARG A 49 -18.15 14.99 5.19
C ARG A 49 -18.83 15.73 6.35
N GLY A 50 -18.16 15.87 7.50
CA GLY A 50 -18.74 16.45 8.71
C GLY A 50 -19.82 15.59 9.38
N LEU A 51 -19.91 14.30 9.03
CA LEU A 51 -20.96 13.37 9.49
C LEU A 51 -20.51 12.47 10.65
N SER A 52 -19.28 12.63 11.14
CA SER A 52 -18.75 11.80 12.23
C SER A 52 -19.40 12.21 13.57
N THR A 53 -20.28 11.36 14.10
CA THR A 53 -20.95 11.56 15.39
C THR A 53 -20.05 11.30 16.60
N THR A 54 -19.05 10.43 16.45
CA THR A 54 -18.11 10.06 17.52
C THR A 54 -16.71 10.53 17.20
N ALA A 55 -16.44 11.82 17.41
CA ALA A 55 -15.13 12.41 17.15
C ALA A 55 -14.01 11.85 18.05
N GLU A 56 -14.38 11.35 19.24
CA GLU A 56 -13.45 10.86 20.29
C GLU A 56 -13.09 9.37 20.14
N HIS A 57 -13.96 8.55 19.54
CA HIS A 57 -13.77 7.09 19.42
C HIS A 57 -13.83 6.59 17.97
N CYS A 58 -13.46 7.44 17.01
CA CYS A 58 -13.32 6.97 15.64
C CYS A 58 -12.01 6.20 15.50
N GLU A 59 -12.09 4.98 14.96
CA GLU A 59 -10.94 4.13 14.65
C GLU A 59 -10.11 4.63 13.45
N PHE A 60 -10.61 5.65 12.76
CA PHE A 60 -10.00 6.25 11.58
C PHE A 60 -9.41 7.64 11.89
N LEU A 61 -8.44 8.06 11.09
CA LEU A 61 -7.73 9.31 11.27
C LEU A 61 -8.62 10.52 10.95
N HIS A 62 -8.74 11.44 11.93
CA HIS A 62 -9.39 12.75 11.77
C HIS A 62 -8.35 13.84 11.45
N GLU A 63 -7.54 13.61 10.42
CA GLU A 63 -6.54 14.53 9.92
C GLU A 63 -6.59 14.55 8.39
N TYR A 64 -6.43 15.72 7.79
CA TYR A 64 -6.41 15.86 6.34
C TYR A 64 -5.04 15.46 5.78
N ASN A 65 -4.88 14.18 5.45
CA ASN A 65 -3.64 13.64 4.91
C ASN A 65 -3.87 12.91 3.58
N LEU A 66 -3.46 13.52 2.47
CA LEU A 66 -3.66 13.00 1.11
C LEU A 66 -2.97 11.64 0.86
N ARG A 67 -1.89 11.31 1.59
CA ARG A 67 -1.19 10.02 1.45
C ARG A 67 -1.94 8.88 2.10
N ARG A 68 -2.82 9.19 3.04
CA ARG A 68 -3.58 8.26 3.86
C ARG A 68 -5.06 8.24 3.48
N MET A 69 -5.40 8.80 2.32
CA MET A 69 -6.76 8.84 1.86
C MET A 69 -7.26 7.43 1.48
N PRO A 70 -8.50 7.05 1.82
CA PRO A 70 -9.08 5.80 1.33
C PRO A 70 -9.18 5.77 -0.21
N GLU A 71 -9.29 4.55 -0.74
CA GLU A 71 -9.49 4.30 -2.18
C GLU A 71 -10.87 4.79 -2.67
N CYS A 72 -10.91 5.24 -3.92
CA CYS A 72 -12.13 5.67 -4.57
C CYS A 72 -13.02 4.46 -4.90
N SER A 73 -14.19 4.36 -4.26
CA SER A 73 -15.12 3.26 -4.53
C SER A 73 -15.69 3.26 -5.95
N PHE A 74 -15.82 4.42 -6.60
CA PHE A 74 -16.33 4.50 -7.97
C PHE A 74 -15.27 4.01 -8.96
N PHE A 75 -14.04 4.50 -8.83
CA PHE A 75 -12.93 4.07 -9.67
C PHE A 75 -12.63 2.58 -9.50
N ALA A 76 -12.65 2.07 -8.27
CA ALA A 76 -12.38 0.65 -8.00
C ALA A 76 -13.44 -0.30 -8.60
N ARG A 77 -14.69 0.15 -8.76
CA ARG A 77 -15.78 -0.67 -9.33
C ARG A 77 -15.93 -0.50 -10.83
N ASN A 78 -15.95 0.74 -11.29
CA ASN A 78 -16.30 1.10 -12.66
C ASN A 78 -15.07 1.37 -13.54
N GLY A 79 -13.88 1.48 -12.96
CA GLY A 79 -12.66 1.89 -13.67
C GLY A 79 -12.63 3.38 -14.05
N TYR A 80 -13.68 4.14 -13.72
CA TYR A 80 -13.75 5.58 -13.96
C TYR A 80 -14.39 6.30 -12.76
N CYS A 81 -14.05 7.58 -12.59
CA CYS A 81 -14.62 8.45 -11.57
C CYS A 81 -15.08 9.76 -12.21
N SER A 82 -16.29 10.22 -11.91
CA SER A 82 -16.83 11.47 -12.43
C SER A 82 -16.03 12.71 -12.01
N ASN A 83 -15.31 12.63 -10.88
CA ASN A 83 -14.41 13.69 -10.41
C ASN A 83 -13.05 13.68 -11.13
N GLY A 84 -12.82 12.72 -12.04
CA GLY A 84 -11.58 12.61 -12.80
C GLY A 84 -10.34 12.51 -11.92
N GLU A 85 -9.28 13.19 -12.32
CA GLU A 85 -7.99 13.24 -11.63
C GLU A 85 -7.95 14.17 -10.40
N GLU A 86 -8.97 15.01 -10.21
CA GLU A 86 -9.13 15.86 -9.02
C GLU A 86 -9.85 15.13 -7.87
N CYS A 87 -10.10 13.83 -8.02
CA CYS A 87 -10.71 13.04 -6.98
C CYS A 87 -9.83 13.02 -5.72
N LEU A 88 -10.40 13.41 -4.57
CA LEU A 88 -9.71 13.37 -3.29
C LEU A 88 -9.24 11.96 -2.91
N TYR A 89 -9.99 10.93 -3.31
CA TYR A 89 -9.74 9.52 -3.00
C TYR A 89 -8.71 8.88 -3.94
N LEU A 90 -7.98 7.88 -3.45
CA LEU A 90 -6.94 7.22 -4.26
C LEU A 90 -7.54 6.39 -5.40
N HIS A 91 -7.06 6.64 -6.62
CA HIS A 91 -7.32 5.82 -7.80
C HIS A 91 -6.24 4.74 -7.91
N VAL A 92 -6.59 3.51 -7.54
CA VAL A 92 -5.70 2.35 -7.63
C VAL A 92 -6.19 1.47 -8.77
N ASP A 93 -5.31 1.17 -9.73
CA ASP A 93 -5.65 0.27 -10.83
C ASP A 93 -5.92 -1.13 -10.27
N PRO A 94 -7.06 -1.76 -10.60
CA PRO A 94 -7.39 -3.09 -10.11
C PRO A 94 -6.35 -4.14 -10.53
N GLU A 95 -5.72 -3.93 -11.68
CA GLU A 95 -4.65 -4.79 -12.22
C GLU A 95 -3.36 -4.71 -11.40
N SER A 96 -3.11 -3.58 -10.72
CA SER A 96 -1.95 -3.41 -9.84
C SER A 96 -2.05 -4.24 -8.56
N ARG A 97 -3.27 -4.58 -8.12
CA ARG A 97 -3.57 -5.39 -6.94
C ARG A 97 -3.39 -6.88 -7.17
N LEU A 98 -3.35 -7.32 -8.43
CA LEU A 98 -3.18 -8.73 -8.76
C LEU A 98 -1.79 -9.21 -8.32
N PRO A 99 -1.70 -10.41 -7.71
CA PRO A 99 -0.41 -10.98 -7.35
C PRO A 99 0.46 -11.20 -8.59
N ALA A 100 1.77 -11.09 -8.41
CA ALA A 100 2.74 -11.35 -9.49
C ALA A 100 2.65 -12.81 -9.96
N CYS A 101 2.79 -13.02 -11.25
CA CYS A 101 2.73 -14.36 -11.85
C CYS A 101 4.02 -15.14 -11.60
N GLY A 102 3.94 -16.18 -10.77
CA GLY A 102 5.07 -17.06 -10.49
C GLY A 102 5.63 -17.79 -11.73
N TRP A 103 4.80 -18.02 -12.76
CA TRP A 103 5.27 -18.60 -14.03
C TRP A 103 6.08 -17.58 -14.83
N TYR A 104 5.58 -16.36 -14.95
CA TYR A 104 6.27 -15.28 -15.66
C TYR A 104 7.60 -14.89 -14.99
N ASP A 105 7.70 -14.99 -13.65
CA ASP A 105 8.95 -14.78 -12.91
C ASP A 105 10.06 -15.78 -13.29
N ARG A 106 9.73 -16.91 -13.93
CA ARG A 106 10.70 -17.86 -14.51
C ARG A 106 11.10 -17.52 -15.94
N GLY A 107 10.58 -16.43 -16.47
CA GLY A 107 10.82 -15.95 -17.83
C GLY A 107 9.65 -16.20 -18.78
N PHE A 108 8.77 -17.16 -18.50
CA PHE A 108 7.67 -17.47 -19.41
C PHE A 108 6.39 -17.95 -18.70
N CYS A 109 5.26 -17.34 -19.07
CA CYS A 109 3.94 -17.77 -18.66
C CYS A 109 3.19 -18.38 -19.85
N PRO A 110 2.72 -19.65 -19.77
CA PRO A 110 2.04 -20.30 -20.90
C PRO A 110 0.68 -19.68 -21.25
N LEU A 111 0.04 -18.99 -20.30
CA LEU A 111 -1.22 -18.28 -20.56
C LEU A 111 -1.02 -16.93 -21.26
N GLY A 112 0.22 -16.40 -21.28
CA GLY A 112 0.53 -15.11 -21.88
C GLY A 112 -0.41 -13.99 -21.41
N PRO A 113 -0.98 -13.18 -22.32
CA PRO A 113 -1.84 -12.04 -21.94
C PRO A 113 -3.17 -12.46 -21.30
N ARG A 114 -3.54 -13.74 -21.38
CA ARG A 114 -4.76 -14.28 -20.75
C ARG A 114 -4.55 -14.70 -19.30
N CYS A 115 -3.36 -14.50 -18.73
CA CYS A 115 -3.10 -14.84 -17.34
C CYS A 115 -3.93 -13.93 -16.40
N ALA A 116 -4.56 -14.51 -15.38
CA ALA A 116 -5.25 -13.76 -14.33
C ALA A 116 -4.31 -13.04 -13.37
N ARG A 117 -3.00 -13.35 -13.41
CA ARG A 117 -1.98 -12.73 -12.57
C ARG A 117 -1.22 -11.66 -13.32
N ARG A 118 -0.64 -10.72 -12.58
CA ARG A 118 0.13 -9.61 -13.14
C ARG A 118 1.48 -10.10 -13.65
N HIS A 119 1.79 -9.79 -14.91
CA HIS A 119 3.11 -9.99 -15.50
C HIS A 119 3.98 -8.75 -15.27
N VAL A 120 5.02 -8.88 -14.44
CA VAL A 120 5.94 -7.78 -14.14
C VAL A 120 7.18 -7.94 -15.01
N ARG A 121 7.29 -7.17 -16.09
CA ARG A 121 8.49 -7.17 -16.93
C ARG A 121 9.66 -6.56 -16.16
N ARG A 122 10.77 -7.29 -16.09
CA ARG A 122 12.02 -6.82 -15.49
C ARG A 122 13.13 -6.89 -16.53
N ASP A 123 14.06 -5.95 -16.46
CA ASP A 123 15.24 -5.98 -17.32
C ASP A 123 16.17 -7.10 -16.84
N LEU A 124 16.54 -7.98 -17.77
CA LEU A 124 17.38 -9.14 -17.49
C LEU A 124 18.83 -8.69 -17.33
N CYS A 125 19.55 -9.30 -16.38
CA CYS A 125 20.98 -9.08 -16.24
C CYS A 125 21.72 -9.52 -17.50
N ARG A 126 22.56 -8.65 -18.07
CA ARG A 126 23.31 -8.90 -19.29
C ARG A 126 24.23 -10.12 -19.20
N PHE A 127 24.91 -10.31 -18.07
CA PHE A 127 25.81 -11.43 -17.85
C PHE A 127 25.05 -12.75 -17.66
N TYR A 128 23.89 -12.71 -17.01
CA TYR A 128 23.03 -13.87 -16.89
C TYR A 128 22.48 -14.31 -18.25
N LEU A 129 22.10 -13.37 -19.11
CA LEU A 129 21.71 -13.64 -20.49
C LEU A 129 22.85 -14.26 -21.30
N ALA A 130 24.10 -13.87 -21.05
CA ALA A 130 25.30 -14.46 -21.64
C ALA A 130 25.62 -15.87 -21.09
N GLY A 131 24.84 -16.37 -20.13
CA GLY A 131 24.91 -17.73 -19.59
C GLY A 131 25.42 -17.81 -18.15
N PHE A 132 26.20 -16.82 -17.68
CA PHE A 132 26.73 -16.82 -16.32
C PHE A 132 26.91 -15.40 -15.78
N CYS A 133 26.29 -15.13 -14.63
CA CYS A 133 26.52 -13.92 -13.87
C CYS A 133 27.37 -14.23 -12.62
N PRO A 134 28.52 -13.55 -12.41
CA PRO A 134 29.39 -13.80 -11.27
C PRO A 134 28.72 -13.51 -9.91
N GLU A 135 27.80 -12.54 -9.88
CA GLU A 135 27.03 -12.18 -8.68
C GLU A 135 25.90 -13.16 -8.35
N GLY A 136 25.59 -14.08 -9.28
CA GLY A 136 24.55 -15.08 -9.12
C GLY A 136 23.20 -14.47 -8.70
N LYS A 137 22.51 -15.07 -7.73
CA LYS A 137 21.16 -14.64 -7.30
C LYS A 137 21.10 -13.25 -6.65
N LYS A 138 22.25 -12.66 -6.28
CA LYS A 138 22.34 -11.36 -5.60
C LYS A 138 22.74 -10.23 -6.54
N CYS A 139 22.71 -10.46 -7.86
CA CYS A 139 23.07 -9.45 -8.84
C CYS A 139 22.20 -8.18 -8.71
N PRO A 140 22.81 -6.98 -8.60
CA PRO A 140 22.08 -5.71 -8.50
C PRO A 140 21.63 -5.16 -9.86
N GLU A 141 22.28 -5.60 -10.95
CA GLU A 141 22.17 -5.02 -12.30
C GLU A 141 21.03 -5.62 -13.14
N GLY A 142 20.23 -6.55 -12.61
CA GLY A 142 19.08 -7.07 -13.34
C GLY A 142 18.43 -8.32 -12.76
N ALA A 143 17.32 -8.72 -13.36
CA ALA A 143 16.58 -9.90 -12.96
C ALA A 143 17.22 -11.18 -13.51
N HIS A 144 17.31 -12.19 -12.65
CA HIS A 144 17.62 -13.57 -13.04
C HIS A 144 16.34 -14.40 -12.93
N ALA A 145 16.03 -15.17 -13.98
CA ALA A 145 14.92 -16.10 -13.94
C ALA A 145 15.18 -17.16 -12.87
N ARG A 146 14.31 -17.21 -11.85
CA ARG A 146 14.50 -18.13 -10.72
C ARG A 146 13.74 -19.41 -10.96
N TRP A 147 14.46 -20.50 -11.20
CA TRP A 147 13.83 -21.83 -11.23
C TRP A 147 13.18 -22.15 -9.87
N LYS A 148 11.90 -22.54 -9.91
CA LYS A 148 11.15 -23.14 -8.79
C LYS A 148 10.78 -24.56 -9.19
N ALA A 149 10.85 -25.50 -8.23
CA ALA A 149 10.49 -26.88 -8.46
C ALA A 149 9.00 -27.00 -8.82
N GLU A 150 8.61 -28.04 -9.56
CA GLU A 150 7.25 -28.19 -10.08
C GLU A 150 6.18 -28.26 -8.97
N GLY A 151 6.51 -28.78 -7.79
CA GLY A 151 5.61 -28.82 -6.64
C GLY A 151 5.32 -27.45 -5.99
N ASP A 152 6.15 -26.43 -6.23
CA ASP A 152 5.96 -25.07 -5.70
C ASP A 152 5.20 -24.16 -6.67
N LEU A 153 4.68 -24.73 -7.76
CA LEU A 153 4.02 -23.98 -8.80
C LEU A 153 2.55 -23.81 -8.53
N GLU A 154 2.17 -22.56 -8.38
CA GLU A 154 0.78 -22.19 -8.28
C GLU A 154 0.05 -22.49 -9.59
N GLU A 155 -1.20 -22.93 -9.45
CA GLU A 155 -2.09 -23.23 -10.57
C GLU A 155 -2.27 -22.04 -11.52
N LEU A 156 -2.30 -22.33 -12.82
CA LEU A 156 -2.50 -21.36 -13.89
C LEU A 156 -3.98 -20.98 -13.97
N LYS A 157 -4.29 -19.70 -13.74
CA LYS A 157 -5.66 -19.17 -13.82
C LYS A 157 -5.78 -18.21 -15.00
N VAL A 158 -6.84 -18.38 -15.78
CA VAL A 158 -7.18 -17.52 -16.92
C VAL A 158 -7.96 -16.31 -16.42
N ARG A 159 -7.67 -15.12 -16.96
CA ARG A 159 -8.40 -13.88 -16.66
C ARG A 159 -9.83 -14.03 -17.18
N VAL A 160 -10.79 -13.98 -16.26
CA VAL A 160 -12.22 -13.89 -16.61
C VAL A 160 -12.48 -12.45 -17.02
N VAL A 161 -12.75 -12.24 -18.31
CA VAL A 161 -13.27 -10.96 -18.81
C VAL A 161 -14.77 -11.03 -18.61
N ARG A 162 -15.34 -10.16 -17.75
CA ARG A 162 -16.80 -10.01 -17.68
C ARG A 162 -17.25 -9.38 -18.98
N ASP A 163 -18.24 -9.97 -19.63
CA ASP A 163 -18.77 -9.41 -20.87
C ASP A 163 -19.46 -8.07 -20.57
N PRO A 164 -19.24 -7.02 -21.39
CA PRO A 164 -19.80 -5.69 -21.16
C PRO A 164 -21.34 -5.69 -21.01
N ALA A 165 -22.01 -6.59 -21.73
CA ALA A 165 -23.46 -6.76 -21.68
C ALA A 165 -23.98 -7.25 -20.32
N GLU A 166 -23.24 -8.14 -19.64
CA GLU A 166 -23.61 -8.64 -18.31
C GLU A 166 -23.41 -7.57 -17.22
N VAL A 167 -22.54 -6.58 -17.46
CA VAL A 167 -22.31 -5.46 -16.54
C VAL A 167 -23.43 -4.42 -16.65
N GLU A 168 -23.99 -4.21 -17.84
CA GLU A 168 -25.11 -3.30 -18.05
C GLU A 168 -26.43 -3.82 -17.46
N GLU A 169 -26.64 -5.14 -17.44
CA GLU A 169 -27.85 -5.74 -16.84
C GLU A 169 -27.88 -5.67 -15.30
N GLU A 170 -26.75 -5.44 -14.63
CA GLU A 170 -26.66 -5.34 -13.17
C GLU A 170 -26.84 -3.90 -12.62
N ILE A 171 -26.91 -2.88 -13.48
CA ILE A 171 -26.98 -1.45 -13.10
C ILE A 171 -28.41 -0.96 -12.97
#